data_AF-A0A916HPQ1-F1
#
_entry.id   AF-A0A916HPQ1-F1
#
_cell.length_a   1.000
_cell.length_b   1.000
_cell.length_c   1.000
_cell.angle_alpha   90.00
_cell.angle_beta   90.00
_cell.angle_gamma   90.00
#
_symmetry.space_group_name_H-M   'P 1'
#
loop_
_entity.id
_entity.type
_entity.pdbx_description
1 polymer ?
#
loop_
_entity_poly.entity_id
_entity_poly.type
_entity_poly.pdbx_seq_one_letter_code
_entity_poly.pdbx_strand_id
1 'polypeptide(L)'
;MRFLAVLSICAAATVWAQEAPPFAGEGREALEERARSLMDQGKEIRKEADLRLEEETRACWKKFLVTRCMDQAKQVKYERFNEARKLEQEARDIERELRRREAAAREARWAEDLPKRQAEAAAQAERNRQAQQEAMERVERKREEAERRDAR
;
A
#
# COMPACT_ATOMS: atom_id res chain seq x y z
N MET A 1 34.35 -38.31 35.92
CA MET A 1 33.29 -37.41 36.43
C MET A 1 33.65 -35.98 36.08
N ARG A 2 32.86 -35.38 35.18
CA ARG A 2 32.69 -33.93 34.93
C ARG A 2 33.86 -33.14 34.32
N PHE A 3 33.90 -33.11 32.98
CA PHE A 3 34.46 -31.98 32.22
C PHE A 3 33.46 -30.82 32.26
N LEU A 4 33.85 -29.69 32.83
CA LEU A 4 33.15 -28.41 32.75
C LEU A 4 33.51 -27.73 31.43
N ALA A 5 32.61 -27.81 30.44
CA ALA A 5 32.65 -26.96 29.27
C ALA A 5 31.88 -25.67 29.57
N VAL A 6 32.62 -24.58 29.82
CA VAL A 6 32.06 -23.23 29.93
C VAL A 6 31.82 -22.73 28.51
N LEU A 7 30.57 -22.81 28.05
CA LEU A 7 30.11 -22.22 26.79
C LEU A 7 29.88 -20.72 27.02
N SER A 8 30.87 -19.90 26.70
CA SER A 8 30.77 -18.44 26.70
C SER A 8 29.87 -17.99 25.55
N ILE A 9 28.59 -17.74 25.84
CA ILE A 9 27.61 -17.15 24.92
C ILE A 9 27.90 -15.64 24.87
N CYS A 10 28.56 -15.20 23.80
CA CYS A 10 28.62 -13.79 23.41
C CYS A 10 27.20 -13.35 23.04
N ALA A 11 26.52 -12.67 23.97
CA ALA A 11 25.30 -11.93 23.70
C ALA A 11 25.65 -10.69 22.86
N ALA A 12 25.67 -10.84 21.53
CA ALA A 12 25.61 -9.71 20.63
C ALA A 12 24.20 -9.12 20.71
N ALA A 13 24.04 -8.05 21.49
CA ALA A 13 22.86 -7.21 21.43
C ALA A 13 22.77 -6.61 20.02
N THR A 14 21.88 -7.16 19.19
CA THR A 14 21.47 -6.51 17.95
C THR A 14 20.69 -5.25 18.34
N VAL A 15 21.38 -4.11 18.36
CA VAL A 15 20.74 -2.80 18.37
C VAL A 15 19.97 -2.68 17.07
N TRP A 16 18.65 -2.79 17.14
CA TRP A 16 17.77 -2.35 16.06
C TRP A 16 17.89 -0.82 16.02
N ALA A 17 18.63 -0.31 15.04
CA ALA A 17 18.62 1.11 14.75
C ALA A 17 17.20 1.48 14.31
N GLN A 18 16.47 2.22 15.16
CA GLN A 18 15.27 2.92 14.71
C GLN A 18 15.73 4.08 13.83
N GLU A 19 15.80 3.82 12.53
CA GLU A 19 15.96 4.87 11.54
C GLU A 19 14.71 5.74 11.57
N ALA A 20 14.91 7.07 11.63
CA ALA A 20 13.80 8.00 11.63
C ALA A 20 12.91 7.74 10.39
N PRO A 21 11.57 7.81 10.53
CA PRO A 21 10.69 7.53 9.41
C PRO A 21 11.03 8.47 8.23
N PRO A 22 11.10 7.93 7.00
CA PRO A 22 11.41 8.74 5.84
C PRO A 22 10.41 9.90 5.72
N PHE A 23 10.91 11.08 5.38
CA PHE A 23 10.14 12.32 5.23
C PHE A 23 9.45 12.80 6.53
N ALA A 24 10.05 12.52 7.69
CA ALA A 24 9.58 13.04 8.97
C ALA A 24 9.56 14.58 8.97
N GLY A 25 8.45 15.17 9.40
CA GLY A 25 8.27 16.63 9.48
C GLY A 25 7.74 17.31 8.23
N GLU A 26 7.66 16.61 7.09
CA GLU A 26 7.01 17.14 5.88
C GLU A 26 5.49 16.93 5.93
N GLY A 27 4.74 18.00 5.62
CA GLY A 27 3.30 17.96 5.49
C GLY A 27 2.85 17.11 4.29
N ARG A 28 1.67 16.50 4.40
CA ARG A 28 1.11 15.62 3.35
C ARG A 28 1.04 16.30 1.99
N GLU A 29 0.54 17.54 1.92
CA GLU A 29 0.38 18.29 0.67
C GLU A 29 1.72 18.54 -0.02
N ALA A 30 2.75 18.94 0.75
CA ALA A 30 4.09 19.15 0.23
C ALA A 30 4.70 17.86 -0.35
N LEU A 31 4.49 16.72 0.33
CA LEU A 31 4.94 15.42 -0.17
C LEU A 31 4.21 15.00 -1.44
N GLU A 32 2.89 15.22 -1.51
CA GLU A 32 2.12 14.95 -2.72
C GLU A 32 2.58 15.83 -3.90
N GLU A 33 2.84 17.11 -3.67
CA GLU A 33 3.35 18.02 -4.69
C GLU A 33 4.75 17.62 -5.17
N ARG A 34 5.65 17.29 -4.24
CA ARG A 34 6.99 16.80 -4.56
C ARG A 34 6.94 15.52 -5.40
N ALA A 35 6.11 14.55 -5.03
CA ALA A 35 5.94 13.32 -5.78
C ALA A 35 5.43 13.58 -7.22
N ARG A 36 4.43 14.47 -7.36
CA ARG A 36 3.92 14.90 -8.68
C ARG A 36 5.02 15.56 -9.52
N SER A 37 5.74 16.52 -8.94
CA SER A 37 6.82 17.23 -9.61
C SER A 37 7.94 16.29 -10.10
N LEU A 38 8.39 15.37 -9.25
CA LEU A 38 9.41 14.37 -9.62
C LEU A 38 8.93 13.44 -10.74
N MET A 39 7.66 13.02 -10.70
CA MET A 39 7.07 12.19 -11.74
C MET A 39 6.98 12.94 -13.08
N ASP A 40 6.59 14.21 -13.07
CA ASP A 40 6.48 15.00 -14.28
C ASP A 40 7.85 15.34 -14.89
N GLN A 41 8.86 15.62 -14.04
CA GLN A 41 10.25 15.76 -14.49
C GLN A 41 10.76 14.47 -15.16
N GLY A 42 10.50 13.30 -14.56
CA GLY A 42 10.87 12.02 -15.17
C GLY A 42 10.22 11.79 -16.54
N LYS A 43 8.93 12.13 -16.69
CA LYS A 43 8.22 12.05 -17.97
C LYS A 43 8.81 12.98 -19.03
N GLU A 44 9.12 14.23 -18.67
CA GLU A 44 9.68 15.18 -19.64
C GLU A 44 11.06 14.72 -20.11
N ILE A 45 11.93 14.24 -19.21
CA ILE A 45 13.24 13.68 -19.59
C ILE A 45 13.09 12.53 -20.59
N ARG A 46 12.11 11.63 -20.38
CA ARG A 46 11.86 10.53 -21.33
C ARG A 46 11.46 11.05 -22.70
N LYS A 47 10.51 11.98 -22.74
CA LYS A 47 10.02 12.60 -23.97
C LYS A 47 11.13 13.33 -24.72
N GLU A 48 11.95 14.12 -24.03
CA GLU A 48 13.11 14.80 -24.61
C GLU A 48 14.14 13.80 -25.16
N ALA A 49 14.40 12.71 -24.43
CA ALA A 49 15.32 11.68 -24.88
C ALA A 49 14.82 10.91 -26.11
N ASP A 50 13.50 10.70 -26.23
CA ASP A 50 12.88 10.11 -27.41
C ASP A 50 12.99 11.05 -28.63
N LEU A 51 12.66 12.33 -28.47
CA LEU A 51 12.81 13.34 -29.53
C LEU A 51 14.26 13.45 -30.00
N ARG A 52 15.21 13.48 -29.06
CA ARG A 52 16.64 13.52 -29.37
C ARG A 52 17.08 12.26 -30.13
N LEU A 53 16.60 11.07 -29.75
CA LEU A 53 16.93 9.85 -30.48
C LEU A 53 16.41 9.90 -31.93
N GLU A 54 15.20 10.42 -32.15
CA GLU A 54 14.64 10.56 -33.50
C GLU A 54 15.45 11.54 -34.37
N GLU A 55 15.85 12.68 -33.80
CA GLU A 55 16.74 13.64 -34.45
C GLU A 55 18.11 13.05 -34.78
N GLU A 56 18.76 12.42 -33.80
CA GLU A 56 20.08 11.80 -33.97
C GLU A 56 20.03 10.63 -34.94
N THR A 57 18.95 9.84 -34.94
CA THR A 57 18.77 8.75 -35.91
C THR A 57 18.75 9.28 -37.34
N ARG A 58 18.04 10.39 -37.60
CA ARG A 58 18.04 11.06 -38.91
C ARG A 58 19.43 11.60 -39.28
N ALA A 59 20.17 12.12 -38.31
CA ALA A 59 21.54 12.60 -38.52
C ALA A 59 22.53 11.44 -38.78
N CYS A 60 22.36 10.28 -38.14
CA CYS A 60 23.23 9.12 -38.28
C CYS A 60 23.26 8.56 -39.70
N TRP A 61 22.15 8.61 -40.44
CA TRP A 61 22.10 8.18 -41.84
C TRP A 61 23.01 8.97 -42.78
N LYS A 62 23.47 10.16 -42.38
CA LYS A 62 24.40 10.98 -43.15
C LYS A 62 25.87 10.66 -42.86
N LYS A 63 26.17 9.74 -41.92
CA LYS A 63 27.53 9.39 -41.49
C LYS A 63 27.99 8.07 -42.12
N PHE A 64 29.29 7.90 -42.28
CA PHE A 64 29.87 6.66 -42.82
C PHE A 64 29.66 5.45 -41.89
N LEU A 65 29.81 5.65 -40.58
CA LEU A 65 29.62 4.59 -39.57
C LEU A 65 28.23 4.67 -38.93
N VAL A 66 27.18 4.47 -39.73
CA VAL A 66 25.77 4.59 -39.30
C VAL A 66 25.48 3.74 -38.06
N THR A 67 25.87 2.45 -38.07
CA THR A 67 25.61 1.52 -36.95
C THR A 67 26.18 2.04 -35.63
N ARG A 68 27.46 2.45 -35.64
CA ARG A 68 28.10 2.99 -34.44
C ARG A 68 27.41 4.26 -33.95
N CYS A 69 27.00 5.13 -34.87
CA CYS A 69 26.27 6.34 -34.53
C CYS A 69 24.93 6.02 -33.85
N MET A 70 24.17 5.07 -34.40
CA MET A 70 22.88 4.65 -33.84
C MET A 70 23.05 4.05 -32.45
N ASP A 71 24.09 3.25 -32.23
CA ASP A 71 24.37 2.66 -30.92
C ASP A 71 24.70 3.75 -29.90
N GLN A 72 25.51 4.75 -30.25
CA GLN A 72 25.79 5.89 -29.39
C GLN A 72 24.53 6.69 -29.05
N ALA A 73 23.66 6.94 -30.04
CA ALA A 73 22.39 7.64 -29.80
C ALA A 73 21.47 6.87 -28.84
N LYS A 74 21.41 5.54 -28.97
CA LYS A 74 20.67 4.67 -28.04
C LYS A 74 21.28 4.68 -26.63
N GLN A 75 22.61 4.65 -26.51
CA GLN A 75 23.27 4.71 -25.20
C GLN A 75 22.91 6.02 -24.47
N VAL A 76 22.97 7.16 -25.15
CA VAL A 76 22.55 8.44 -24.57
C VAL A 76 21.09 8.41 -24.12
N LYS A 77 20.19 7.83 -24.92
CA LYS A 77 18.79 7.63 -24.51
C LYS A 77 18.68 6.79 -23.24
N TYR A 78 19.43 5.69 -23.12
CA TYR A 78 19.39 4.83 -21.95
C TYR A 78 19.91 5.54 -20.69
N GLU A 79 20.96 6.34 -20.81
CA GLU A 79 21.46 7.17 -19.72
C GLU A 79 20.38 8.13 -19.21
N ARG A 80 19.70 8.84 -20.12
CA ARG A 80 18.57 9.72 -19.77
C ARG A 80 17.39 8.98 -19.17
N PHE A 81 17.07 7.79 -19.68
CA PHE A 81 16.02 6.96 -19.12
C PHE A 81 16.36 6.47 -17.71
N ASN A 82 17.62 6.22 -17.41
CA ASN A 82 18.08 5.88 -16.06
C ASN A 82 17.97 7.07 -15.11
N GLU A 83 18.28 8.29 -15.57
CA GLU A 83 18.03 9.52 -14.81
C GLU A 83 16.54 9.70 -14.48
N ALA A 84 15.67 9.59 -15.49
CA ALA A 84 14.22 9.64 -15.31
C ALA A 84 13.73 8.57 -14.32
N ARG A 85 14.25 7.34 -14.42
CA ARG A 85 13.88 6.23 -13.54
C ARG A 85 14.20 6.53 -12.07
N LYS A 86 15.30 7.22 -11.78
CA LYS A 86 15.67 7.59 -10.40
C LYS A 86 14.64 8.57 -9.82
N LEU A 87 14.24 9.58 -10.59
CA LEU A 87 13.20 10.55 -10.17
C LEU A 87 11.85 9.87 -9.97
N GLU A 88 11.45 9.01 -10.91
CA GLU A 88 10.21 8.24 -10.82
C GLU A 88 10.21 7.29 -9.61
N GLN A 89 11.36 6.71 -9.28
CA GLN A 89 11.52 5.85 -8.11
C GLN A 89 11.34 6.67 -6.82
N GLU A 90 12.00 7.82 -6.71
CA GLU A 90 11.85 8.71 -5.55
C GLU A 90 10.40 9.15 -5.36
N ALA A 91 9.72 9.55 -6.43
CA ALA A 91 8.29 9.88 -6.39
C ALA A 91 7.44 8.72 -5.84
N ARG A 92 7.67 7.49 -6.34
CA ARG A 92 6.97 6.29 -5.88
C ARG A 92 7.27 5.97 -4.43
N ASP A 93 8.47 6.26 -3.95
CA ASP A 93 8.86 6.04 -2.55
C ASP A 93 8.07 6.98 -1.63
N ILE A 94 7.93 8.25 -2.02
CA ILE A 94 7.09 9.24 -1.32
C ILE A 94 5.62 8.78 -1.31
N GLU A 95 5.07 8.37 -2.44
CA GLU A 95 3.69 7.88 -2.50
C GLU A 95 3.45 6.64 -1.62
N ARG A 96 4.43 5.72 -1.57
CA ARG A 96 4.33 4.54 -0.69
C ARG A 96 4.28 4.97 0.77
N GLU A 97 5.08 5.95 1.16
CA GLU A 97 5.05 6.48 2.52
C GLU A 97 3.72 7.18 2.84
N LEU A 98 3.18 7.99 1.94
CA LEU A 98 1.85 8.59 2.10
C LEU A 98 0.77 7.53 2.33
N ARG A 99 0.76 6.47 1.51
CA ARG A 99 -0.18 5.34 1.67
C ARG A 99 0.00 4.61 3.00
N ARG A 100 1.23 4.47 3.50
CA ARG A 100 1.51 3.89 4.82
C ARG A 100 0.93 4.75 5.94
N ARG A 101 1.15 6.07 5.90
CA ARG A 101 0.60 7.02 6.87
C ARG A 101 -0.93 6.98 6.88
N GLU A 102 -1.55 6.93 5.71
CA GLU A 102 -3.01 6.80 5.60
C GLU A 102 -3.53 5.46 6.15
N ALA A 103 -2.83 4.36 5.85
CA ALA A 103 -3.20 3.05 6.37
C ALA A 103 -3.13 3.01 7.90
N ALA A 104 -2.06 3.52 8.49
CA ALA A 104 -1.90 3.63 9.94
C ALA A 104 -3.00 4.52 10.56
N ALA A 105 -3.33 5.65 9.94
CA ALA A 105 -4.40 6.52 10.40
C ALA A 105 -5.78 5.85 10.30
N ARG A 106 -6.03 5.04 9.27
CA ARG A 106 -7.25 4.23 9.19
C ARG A 106 -7.27 3.18 10.29
N GLU A 107 -6.20 2.42 10.46
CA GLU A 107 -6.11 1.38 11.49
C GLU A 107 -6.36 1.94 12.90
N ALA A 108 -5.77 3.09 13.22
CA ALA A 108 -6.04 3.79 14.48
C ALA A 108 -7.53 4.11 14.68
N ARG A 109 -8.20 4.67 13.67
CA ARG A 109 -9.65 4.94 13.72
C ARG A 109 -10.47 3.66 13.88
N TRP A 110 -10.07 2.58 13.20
CA TRP A 110 -10.73 1.29 13.32
C TRP A 110 -10.59 0.71 14.73
N ALA A 111 -9.42 0.85 15.35
CA ALA A 111 -9.17 0.42 16.72
C ALA A 111 -10.00 1.24 17.73
N GLU A 112 -10.12 2.56 17.53
CA GLU A 112 -10.97 3.44 18.35
C GLU A 112 -12.46 3.09 18.22
N ASP A 113 -12.92 2.72 17.02
CA ASP A 113 -14.32 2.36 16.77
C ASP A 113 -14.67 0.92 17.19
N LEU A 114 -13.67 0.05 17.37
CA LEU A 114 -13.87 -1.37 17.63
C LEU A 114 -14.80 -1.66 18.83
N PRO A 115 -14.66 -0.99 19.99
CA PRO A 115 -15.54 -1.23 21.14
C PRO A 115 -16.99 -0.88 20.85
N LYS A 116 -17.24 0.22 20.12
CA LYS A 116 -18.60 0.62 19.74
C LYS A 116 -19.24 -0.42 18.83
N ARG A 117 -18.49 -0.88 17.82
CA ARG A 117 -18.97 -1.93 16.90
C ARG A 117 -19.25 -3.25 17.61
N GLN A 118 -18.42 -3.62 18.59
CA GLN A 118 -18.68 -4.81 19.42
C GLN A 118 -19.95 -4.65 20.27
N ALA A 119 -20.16 -3.48 20.88
CA ALA A 119 -21.38 -3.21 21.65
C ALA A 119 -22.63 -3.23 20.76
N GLU A 120 -22.57 -2.62 19.57
CA GLU A 120 -23.66 -2.63 18.60
C GLU A 120 -23.97 -4.05 18.10
N ALA A 121 -22.93 -4.84 17.81
CA ALA A 121 -23.07 -6.24 17.38
C ALA A 121 -23.70 -7.09 18.50
N ALA A 122 -23.28 -6.93 19.76
CA ALA A 122 -23.86 -7.62 20.89
C ALA A 122 -25.33 -7.24 21.11
N ALA A 123 -25.66 -5.95 21.04
CA ALA A 123 -27.03 -5.46 21.14
C ALA A 123 -27.92 -5.99 20.01
N GLN A 124 -27.39 -6.07 18.79
CA GLN A 124 -28.11 -6.64 17.66
C GLN A 124 -28.32 -8.16 17.81
N ALA A 125 -27.31 -8.88 18.30
CA ALA A 125 -27.43 -10.31 18.55
C ALA A 125 -28.49 -10.62 19.62
N GLU A 126 -28.62 -9.78 20.65
CA GLU A 126 -29.70 -9.88 21.64
C GLU A 126 -31.08 -9.63 21.01
N ARG A 127 -31.24 -8.54 20.25
CA ARG A 127 -32.49 -8.25 19.52
C ARG A 127 -32.90 -9.39 18.60
N ASN A 128 -31.94 -9.98 17.89
CA ASN A 128 -32.19 -11.11 17.01
C ASN A 128 -32.64 -12.35 17.79
N ARG A 129 -32.06 -12.63 18.96
CA ARG A 129 -32.48 -13.74 19.84
C ARG A 129 -33.90 -13.55 20.36
N GLN A 130 -34.25 -12.34 20.79
CA GLN A 130 -35.61 -12.00 21.23
C GLN A 130 -36.62 -12.17 20.10
N ALA A 131 -36.32 -11.65 18.90
CA ALA A 131 -37.17 -11.80 17.73
C ALA A 131 -37.38 -13.27 17.33
N GLN A 132 -36.34 -14.11 17.47
CA GLN A 132 -36.46 -15.55 17.24
C GLN A 132 -37.38 -16.23 18.26
N GLN A 133 -37.25 -15.91 19.54
CA GLN A 133 -38.12 -16.44 20.60
C GLN A 133 -39.58 -16.04 20.36
N GLU A 134 -39.85 -14.77 20.09
CA GLU A 134 -41.20 -14.29 19.79
C GLU A 134 -41.78 -14.97 18.53
N ALA A 135 -40.95 -15.21 17.51
CA ALA A 135 -41.37 -15.93 16.31
C ALA A 135 -41.74 -17.39 16.62
N MET A 136 -40.97 -18.07 17.47
CA MET A 136 -41.27 -19.43 17.92
C MET A 136 -42.56 -19.49 18.73
N GLU A 137 -42.74 -18.59 19.70
CA GLU A 137 -43.98 -18.49 20.48
C GLU A 137 -45.19 -18.20 19.58
N ARG A 138 -45.04 -17.34 18.56
CA ARG A 138 -46.10 -17.08 17.57
C ARG A 138 -46.46 -18.33 16.77
N VAL A 139 -45.48 -19.17 16.46
CA VAL A 139 -45.71 -20.45 15.77
C VAL A 139 -46.42 -21.44 16.69
N GLU A 140 -45.99 -21.55 17.95
CA GLU A 140 -46.61 -22.43 18.95
C GLU A 140 -48.06 -22.03 19.22
N ARG A 141 -48.34 -20.74 19.49
CA ARG A 141 -49.73 -20.26 19.67
C ARG A 141 -50.62 -20.59 18.47
N LYS A 142 -50.11 -20.43 17.24
CA LYS A 142 -50.86 -20.78 16.03
C LYS A 142 -51.13 -22.28 15.91
N ARG A 143 -50.19 -23.13 16.36
CA ARG A 143 -50.39 -24.59 16.39
C ARG A 143 -51.46 -24.97 17.40
N GLU A 144 -51.38 -24.44 18.63
CA GLU A 144 -52.39 -24.67 19.66
C GLU A 144 -53.78 -24.19 19.25
N GLU A 145 -53.89 -23.03 18.61
CA GLU A 145 -55.15 -22.52 18.07
C GLU A 145 -55.74 -23.42 16.99
N ALA A 146 -54.89 -23.96 16.09
CA ALA A 146 -55.32 -24.91 15.07
C ALA A 146 -55.82 -26.22 15.70
N GLU A 147 -55.07 -26.79 16.65
CA GLU A 147 -55.47 -27.99 17.39
C GLU A 147 -56.79 -27.80 18.15
N ARG A 148 -56.99 -26.65 18.79
CA ARG A 148 -58.26 -26.30 19.47
C ARG A 148 -59.42 -26.15 18.51
N ARG A 149 -59.17 -25.67 17.28
CA ARG A 149 -60.21 -25.56 16.25
C ARG A 149 -60.63 -26.92 15.71
N ASP A 150 -59.68 -27.84 15.53
CA ASP A 150 -59.94 -29.16 14.98
C ASP A 150 -60.58 -30.12 16.01
N ALA A 151 -60.52 -29.80 17.30
CA ALA A 151 -61.15 -30.56 18.39
C ALA A 151 -62.59 -30.13 18.75
N ARG A 152 -63.17 -29.13 18.07
CA ARG A 152 -64.57 -28.67 18.23
C ARG A 152 -65.44 -29.15 17.09
#